data_AF-A0A3D4U7N3-F1
#
_entry.id   AF-A0A3D4U7N3-F1
#
_cell.length_a   1.000
_cell.length_b   1.000
_cell.length_c   1.000
_cell.angle_alpha   90.00
_cell.angle_beta   90.00
_cell.angle_gamma   90.00
#
_symmetry.space_group_name_H-M   'P 1'
#
loop_
_entity.id
_entity.type
_entity.pdbx_description
1 polymer ?
#
loop_
_entity_poly.entity_id
_entity_poly.type
_entity_poly.pdbx_seq_one_letter_code
_entity_poly.pdbx_strand_id
1 'polypeptide(L)' 'MLMAKRQKVLILGAAGRDFHNFNVFFRDNEDYEVVAFTATQIPDIQGRKYPAVLAGKLYP' A
#
# COMPACT_ATOMS: atom_id res chain seq x y z
N MET A 1 12.95 -19.28 -14.39
CA MET A 1 13.62 -18.62 -13.25
C MET A 1 12.55 -18.51 -12.15
N LEU A 2 12.75 -19.15 -10.99
CA LEU A 2 11.82 -18.99 -9.86
C LEU A 2 11.82 -17.50 -9.49
N MET A 3 10.72 -16.77 -9.72
CA MET A 3 10.60 -15.42 -9.19
C MET A 3 10.66 -15.53 -7.67
N ALA A 4 11.59 -14.81 -7.04
CA ALA A 4 11.63 -14.71 -5.59
C ALA A 4 10.26 -14.22 -5.10
N LYS A 5 9.73 -14.85 -4.05
CA LYS A 5 8.44 -14.46 -3.45
C LYS A 5 8.57 -13.02 -2.93
N ARG A 6 7.71 -12.11 -3.42
CA ARG A 6 7.67 -10.71 -2.97
C ARG A 6 7.51 -10.60 -1.46
N GLN A 7 8.19 -9.62 -0.85
CA GLN A 7 8.03 -9.36 0.57
C GLN A 7 6.65 -8.73 0.83
N LYS A 8 5.81 -9.41 1.61
CA LYS A 8 4.50 -8.88 2.01
C LYS A 8 4.66 -7.80 3.07
N VAL A 9 4.03 -6.65 2.85
CA VAL A 9 4.14 -5.47 3.73
C VAL A 9 2.75 -4.98 4.14
N LEU A 10 2.60 -4.68 5.43
CA LEU A 10 1.44 -3.96 5.97
C LEU A 10 1.92 -2.58 6.44
N ILE A 11 1.31 -1.52 5.92
CA ILE A 11 1.73 -0.14 6.23
C ILE A 11 0.81 0.42 7.32
N LEU A 12 1.40 0.80 8.45
CA LEU A 12 0.70 1.42 9.57
C LEU A 12 0.64 2.94 9.40
N GLY A 13 -0.54 3.53 9.57
CA GLY A 13 -0.74 4.97 9.40
C GLY A 13 -2.21 5.41 9.42
N ALA A 14 -2.40 6.69 9.08
CA ALA A 14 -3.69 7.38 9.07
C ALA A 14 -3.75 8.35 7.87
N ALA A 15 -3.56 7.84 6.65
CA ALA A 15 -3.82 8.54 5.39
C ALA A 15 -2.96 9.79 5.11
N GLY A 16 -1.73 9.83 5.63
CA GLY A 16 -0.74 10.87 5.38
C GLY A 16 0.54 10.30 4.77
N ARG A 17 1.62 10.27 5.55
CA ARG A 17 2.95 9.85 5.09
C ARG A 17 3.01 8.38 4.64
N ASP A 18 2.19 7.52 5.21
CA ASP A 18 1.99 6.12 4.80
C ASP A 18 1.64 6.01 3.31
N PHE A 19 0.68 6.81 2.83
CA PHE A 19 0.33 6.84 1.41
C PHE A 19 1.45 7.45 0.56
N HIS A 20 2.16 8.46 1.08
CA HIS A 20 3.31 9.02 0.38
C HIS A 20 4.43 7.97 0.20
N ASN A 21 4.82 7.28 1.27
CA ASN A 21 5.82 6.22 1.24
C ASN A 21 5.42 5.11 0.25
N PHE A 22 4.14 4.73 0.22
CA PHE A 22 3.62 3.82 -0.79
C PHE A 22 3.88 4.35 -2.21
N ASN A 23 3.44 5.57 -2.50
CA ASN A 23 3.54 6.14 -3.85
C ASN A 23 4.97 6.34 -4.36
N VAL A 24 5.92 6.65 -3.46
CA VAL A 24 7.30 6.98 -3.86
C VAL A 24 8.27 5.80 -3.80
N PHE A 25 7.98 4.76 -3.02
CA PHE A 25 8.91 3.64 -2.82
C PHE A 25 8.32 2.26 -3.12
N PHE A 26 7.08 1.99 -2.69
CA PHE A 26 6.48 0.66 -2.84
C PHE A 26 5.69 0.47 -4.13
N ARG A 27 5.11 1.54 -4.67
CA ARG A 27 4.34 1.52 -5.91
C ARG A 27 5.23 1.04 -7.05
N ASP A 28 4.74 0.04 -7.77
CA ASP A 28 5.41 -0.60 -8.92
C ASP A 28 6.78 -1.23 -8.63
N ASN A 29 7.12 -1.41 -7.34
CA ASN A 29 8.33 -2.11 -6.92
C ASN A 29 8.07 -3.62 -6.80
N GLU A 30 8.69 -4.40 -7.69
CA GLU A 30 8.46 -5.85 -7.79
C GLU A 30 9.01 -6.64 -6.60
N ASP A 31 9.85 -6.04 -5.75
CA ASP A 31 10.36 -6.69 -4.53
C ASP A 31 9.31 -6.77 -3.42
N TYR A 32 8.25 -5.96 -3.49
CA TYR A 32 7.26 -5.80 -2.42
C TYR A 32 5.81 -6.05 -2.87
N GLU A 33 5.01 -6.53 -1.93
CA GLU A 33 3.56 -6.68 -2.07
C GLU A 33 2.90 -6.01 -0.85
N VAL A 34 2.46 -4.77 -1.02
CA VAL A 34 1.72 -4.05 0.04
C VAL A 34 0.31 -4.61 0.11
N VAL A 35 0.01 -5.38 1.15
CA VAL A 35 -1.26 -6.12 1.27
C VAL A 35 -2.36 -5.34 1.95
N ALA A 36 -2.01 -4.35 2.78
CA ALA A 36 -2.98 -3.51 3.47
C ALA A 36 -2.35 -2.22 4.01
N PHE A 37 -3.19 -1.22 4.16
CA PHE A 37 -2.97 -0.07 5.03
C PHE A 37 -3.85 -0.22 6.26
N THR A 38 -3.36 0.18 7.43
CA THR A 38 -4.29 0.46 8.53
C THR A 38 -4.87 1.85 8.37
N ALA A 39 -6.10 2.05 8.83
CA ALA A 39 -6.72 3.36 8.91
C ALA A 39 -7.32 3.49 10.30
N THR A 40 -6.57 4.11 11.22
CA THR A 40 -7.01 4.36 12.60
C THR A 40 -6.90 5.86 12.90
N GLN A 41 -7.40 6.31 14.06
CA GLN A 41 -7.23 7.68 14.59
C GLN A 41 -8.01 8.81 13.91
N ILE A 42 -8.32 8.74 12.60
CA ILE A 42 -9.15 9.75 11.93
C ILE A 42 -10.61 9.26 11.87
N PRO A 43 -11.59 10.08 12.31
CA PRO A 43 -13.01 9.76 12.14
C PRO A 43 -13.37 9.50 10.67
N ASP A 44 -14.31 8.60 10.44
CA ASP A 44 -14.93 8.35 9.11
C ASP A 44 -13.99 7.83 8.00
N ILE A 45 -12.76 7.42 8.31
CA ILE A 45 -11.87 6.77 7.32
C ILE A 45 -11.80 5.25 7.46
N GLN A 46 -12.35 4.69 8.52
CA GLN A 46 -12.42 3.26 8.72
C GLN A 46 -13.19 2.62 7.55
N GLY A 47 -12.55 1.66 6.86
CA GLY A 47 -13.14 0.97 5.71
C GLY A 47 -12.98 1.70 4.37
N ARG A 48 -12.43 2.92 4.34
CA ARG A 48 -12.01 3.53 3.07
C ARG A 48 -10.89 2.70 2.45
N LYS A 49 -10.93 2.56 1.12
CA LYS A 49 -9.89 1.86 0.35
C LYS A 49 -8.95 2.87 -0.28
N TYR A 50 -7.69 2.48 -0.44
CA TYR A 50 -6.77 3.22 -1.28
C TYR A 50 -7.30 3.20 -2.73
N PRO A 51 -7.32 4.34 -3.46
CA PRO A 51 -7.87 4.36 -4.81
C PRO A 51 -7.08 3.47 -5.79
N ALA A 52 -7.75 2.54 -6.47
CA ALA A 52 -7.14 1.64 -7.45
C ALA A 52 -6.39 2.40 -8.56
N VAL A 53 -6.96 3.52 -9.01
CA VAL A 53 -6.34 4.39 -10.04
C VAL A 53 -4.99 4.99 -9.61
N LEU A 54 -4.66 4.96 -8.32
CA LEU A 54 -3.38 5.44 -7.76
C LEU A 54 -2.45 4.29 -7.34
N ALA A 55 -2.91 3.03 -7.39
CA ALA A 55 -2.22 1.89 -6.79
C ALA A 55 -1.03 1.39 -7.63
N GLY A 56 -1.00 1.68 -8.94
CA GLY A 56 0.05 1.23 -9.85
C GLY A 56 -0.25 -0.13 -10.48
N LYS A 57 0.59 -0.56 -11.43
CA LYS A 57 0.36 -1.73 -12.29
C LYS A 57 0.40 -3.07 -11.56
N LEU A 58 0.99 -3.10 -10.36
CA LEU A 58 1.17 -4.31 -9.56
C LEU A 58 0.00 -4.61 -8.61
N TYR A 59 -1.01 -3.74 -8.58
CA TYR A 59 -2.13 -3.78 -7.64
C TYR A 59 -3.47 -3.67 -8.42
N PRO A 60 -4.56 -4.29 -7.89
CA PRO A 60 -5.88 -4.27 -8.53
C PRO A 60 -6.59 -2.91 -8.46
#